data_AF-A0A8S0TYE8-F1
#
_entry.id   AF-A0A8S0TYE8-F1
#
_cell.length_a   1.000
_cell.length_b   1.000
_cell.length_c   1.000
_cell.angle_alpha   90.00
_cell.angle_beta   90.00
_cell.angle_gamma   90.00
#
_symmetry.space_group_name_H-M   'P 1'
#
loop_
_entity.id
_entity.type
_entity.pdbx_description
1 polymer ?
#
loop_
_entity_poly.entity_id
_entity_poly.type
_entity_poly.pdbx_seq_one_letter_code
_entity_poly.pdbx_strand_id
1 'polypeptide(L)'
;MIADASKSGVAQETLQNAVRKGSKVMTEQEARQVLGVTEQSTWEEILQKYDNLFERNAKNGSFYLQSKVHNAKECLEEVHRVKDQSSAG
;
A
#
# COMPACT_ATOMS: atom_id res chain seq x y z
N MET A 1 51.80 10.42 -17.63
CA MET A 1 51.32 9.47 -16.60
C MET A 1 50.52 10.29 -15.60
N ILE A 2 49.19 10.24 -15.65
CA ILE A 2 48.32 10.74 -14.57
C ILE A 2 47.55 9.52 -14.09
N ALA A 3 47.84 9.15 -12.85
CA ALA A 3 47.18 8.07 -12.15
C ALA A 3 45.90 8.58 -11.48
N ASP A 4 44.94 7.66 -11.41
CA ASP A 4 43.93 7.51 -10.36
C ASP A 4 42.76 8.49 -10.29
N ALA A 5 41.55 7.97 -10.53
CA ALA A 5 40.52 7.86 -9.50
C ALA A 5 39.29 7.10 -10.04
N SER A 6 39.34 5.78 -9.97
CA SER A 6 38.13 4.96 -9.98
C SER A 6 37.44 5.10 -8.61
N LYS A 7 36.29 5.75 -8.54
CA LYS A 7 35.33 5.63 -7.42
C LYS A 7 33.91 5.80 -7.95
N SER A 8 33.30 4.72 -8.43
CA SER A 8 32.46 3.82 -7.61
C SER A 8 31.21 4.51 -7.04
N GLY A 9 30.08 4.34 -7.72
CA GLY A 9 28.97 3.58 -7.13
C GLY A 9 27.97 4.24 -6.18
N VAL A 10 27.61 5.54 -6.33
CA VAL A 10 26.55 6.13 -5.46
C VAL A 10 25.48 6.97 -6.16
N ALA A 11 25.42 7.01 -7.49
CA ALA A 11 24.41 7.84 -8.20
C ALA A 11 23.14 7.10 -8.65
N GLN A 12 23.13 5.76 -8.66
CA GLN A 12 21.98 4.99 -9.20
C GLN A 12 20.99 4.45 -8.15
N GLU A 13 21.32 4.52 -6.85
CA GLU A 13 20.44 3.98 -5.80
C GLU A 13 19.34 4.98 -5.37
N THR A 14 19.60 6.29 -5.49
CA THR A 14 18.64 7.33 -5.11
C THR A 14 17.45 7.42 -6.09
N LEU A 15 17.68 7.18 -7.39
CA LEU A 15 16.62 7.25 -8.40
C LEU A 15 15.70 6.02 -8.37
N GLN A 16 16.22 4.81 -8.11
CA GLN A 16 15.37 3.63 -7.98
C GLN A 16 14.43 3.70 -6.76
N ASN A 17 14.87 4.32 -5.65
CA ASN A 17 14.03 4.51 -4.48
C ASN A 17 12.94 5.58 -4.69
N ALA A 18 13.21 6.63 -5.48
CA ALA A 18 12.22 7.64 -5.82
C ALA A 18 11.16 7.12 -6.81
N VAL A 19 11.57 6.34 -7.82
CA VAL A 19 10.65 5.77 -8.82
C VAL A 19 9.80 4.63 -8.24
N ARG A 20 10.32 3.85 -7.28
CA ARG A 20 9.52 2.87 -6.53
C ARG A 20 8.43 3.49 -5.65
N LYS A 21 8.52 4.77 -5.27
CA LYS A 21 7.47 5.46 -4.49
C LYS A 21 6.27 5.94 -5.32
N GLY A 22 6.44 6.14 -6.63
CA GLY A 22 5.38 6.67 -7.50
C GLY A 22 4.39 5.63 -8.02
N SER A 23 4.83 4.36 -8.13
CA SER A 23 4.05 3.30 -8.81
C SER A 23 3.93 2.01 -8.02
N LYS A 24 4.22 2.00 -6.71
CA LYS A 24 4.08 0.78 -5.92
C LYS A 24 2.61 0.42 -5.78
N VAL A 25 2.22 -0.66 -6.44
CA VAL A 25 1.01 -1.43 -6.15
C VAL A 25 0.95 -1.60 -4.63
N MET A 26 -0.17 -1.19 -4.03
CA MET A 26 -0.28 -1.18 -2.59
C MET A 26 -0.18 -2.60 -2.05
N THR A 27 0.68 -2.80 -1.06
CA THR A 27 0.83 -4.10 -0.41
C THR A 27 -0.25 -4.33 0.64
N GLU A 28 -0.53 -5.59 0.99
CA GLU A 28 -1.49 -5.94 2.05
C GLU A 28 -1.18 -5.20 3.37
N GLN A 29 0.09 -5.16 3.76
CA GLN A 29 0.52 -4.45 4.98
C GLN A 29 0.28 -2.94 4.91
N GLU A 30 0.47 -2.33 3.74
CA GLU A 30 0.14 -0.91 3.56
C GLU A 30 -1.37 -0.69 3.60
N ALA A 31 -2.16 -1.56 2.99
CA ALA A 31 -3.61 -1.50 3.05
C ALA A 31 -4.14 -1.60 4.48
N ARG A 32 -3.58 -2.52 5.28
CA ARG A 32 -3.90 -2.63 6.71
C ARG A 32 -3.57 -1.34 7.48
N GLN A 33 -2.40 -0.75 7.21
CA GLN A 33 -2.01 0.52 7.84
C GLN A 33 -2.91 1.69 7.43
N VAL A 34 -3.30 1.77 6.15
CA VAL A 34 -4.21 2.81 5.64
C VAL A 34 -5.58 2.72 6.30
N LEU A 35 -6.12 1.52 6.53
CA LEU A 35 -7.41 1.33 7.19
C LEU A 35 -7.31 1.28 8.73
N GLY A 36 -6.10 1.25 9.29
CA GLY A 36 -5.86 1.15 10.73
C GLY A 36 -6.35 -0.18 11.32
N VAL A 37 -6.15 -1.28 10.58
CA VAL A 37 -6.54 -2.64 10.96
C VAL A 37 -5.31 -3.53 11.16
N THR A 38 -5.48 -4.66 11.83
CA THR A 38 -4.42 -5.64 12.06
C THR A 38 -4.65 -6.90 11.23
N GLU A 39 -3.70 -7.85 11.25
CA GLU A 39 -3.88 -9.15 10.59
C GLU A 39 -4.98 -10.01 11.21
N GLN A 40 -5.36 -9.70 12.45
CA GLN A 40 -6.41 -10.40 13.20
C GLN A 40 -7.80 -9.79 12.97
N SER A 41 -7.88 -8.61 12.34
CA SER A 41 -9.15 -7.96 12.07
C SER A 41 -10.01 -8.81 11.14
N THR A 42 -11.28 -8.95 11.48
CA THR A 42 -12.23 -9.67 10.64
C THR A 42 -12.56 -8.86 9.39
N TRP A 43 -13.13 -9.52 8.38
CA TRP A 43 -13.58 -8.84 7.16
C TRP A 43 -14.61 -7.74 7.46
N GLU A 44 -15.51 -8.00 8.41
CA GLU A 44 -16.52 -7.04 8.86
C GLU A 44 -15.90 -5.79 9.50
N GLU A 45 -14.87 -5.96 10.35
CA GLU A 45 -14.14 -4.84 10.94
C GLU A 45 -13.42 -4.01 9.87
N ILE A 46 -12.83 -4.66 8.87
CA ILE A 46 -12.16 -4.00 7.75
C ILE A 46 -13.16 -3.13 6.96
N LEU A 47 -14.33 -3.67 6.64
CA LEU A 47 -15.39 -2.93 5.94
C LEU A 47 -15.92 -1.76 6.77
N GLN A 48 -16.12 -1.96 8.08
CA GLN A 48 -16.56 -0.88 8.96
C GLN A 48 -15.53 0.25 9.02
N LYS A 49 -14.23 -0.07 9.14
CA LYS A 49 -13.15 0.92 9.14
C LYS A 49 -13.05 1.65 7.81
N TYR A 50 -13.16 0.92 6.70
CA TYR A 50 -13.19 1.49 5.36
C TYR A 50 -14.33 2.51 5.21
N ASP A 51 -15.55 2.14 5.56
CA ASP A 51 -16.74 2.99 5.38
C ASP A 51 -16.60 4.30 6.18
N ASN A 52 -16.24 4.19 7.45
CA ASN A 52 -15.98 5.35 8.32
C ASN A 52 -14.90 6.28 7.76
N LEU A 53 -13.78 5.73 7.28
CA LEU A 53 -12.69 6.51 6.70
C LEU A 53 -13.09 7.14 5.36
N PHE A 54 -13.84 6.40 4.54
CA PHE A 54 -14.28 6.86 3.24
C PHE A 54 -15.28 8.02 3.37
N GLU A 55 -16.29 7.89 4.24
CA GLU A 55 -17.24 8.96 4.53
C GLU A 55 -16.56 10.21 5.09
N ARG A 56 -15.65 10.04 6.07
CA ARG A 56 -14.92 11.15 6.67
C ARG A 56 -14.01 11.84 5.64
N ASN A 57 -13.35 11.07 4.79
CA ASN A 57 -12.50 11.61 3.73
C ASN A 57 -13.30 12.23 2.59
N ALA A 58 -14.51 11.77 2.31
CA ALA A 58 -15.40 12.42 1.33
C ALA A 58 -15.83 13.82 1.78
N LYS A 59 -15.99 14.02 3.09
CA LYS A 59 -16.40 15.32 3.68
C LYS A 59 -15.22 16.27 3.90
N ASN A 60 -14.07 15.76 4.35
CA ASN A 60 -12.97 16.57 4.85
C ASN A 60 -11.59 16.19 4.28
N GLY A 61 -11.52 15.15 3.46
CA GLY A 61 -10.28 14.65 2.87
C GLY A 61 -10.02 15.18 1.47
N SER A 62 -8.93 14.71 0.88
CA SER A 62 -8.58 14.96 -0.52
C SER A 62 -8.88 13.74 -1.38
N PHE A 63 -9.02 13.95 -2.68
CA PHE A 63 -9.17 12.87 -3.66
C PHE A 63 -8.05 11.81 -3.55
N TYR A 64 -6.83 12.24 -3.21
CA TYR A 64 -5.71 11.33 -2.99
C TYR A 64 -5.93 10.42 -1.78
N LEU A 65 -6.40 10.97 -0.65
CA LEU A 65 -6.68 10.17 0.55
C LEU A 65 -7.84 9.20 0.32
N GLN A 66 -8.88 9.66 -0.39
CA GLN A 66 -10.00 8.80 -0.77
C GLN A 66 -9.54 7.67 -1.70
N SER A 67 -8.74 7.97 -2.72
CA SER A 67 -8.14 6.96 -3.61
C SER A 67 -7.27 5.96 -2.83
N LYS A 68 -6.52 6.41 -1.81
CA LYS A 68 -5.72 5.53 -0.96
C LYS A 68 -6.57 4.57 -0.14
N VAL A 69 -7.65 5.06 0.47
CA VAL A 69 -8.59 4.22 1.23
C VAL A 69 -9.31 3.22 0.32
N HIS A 70 -9.71 3.64 -0.88
CA HIS A 70 -10.31 2.74 -1.88
C HIS A 70 -9.34 1.63 -2.31
N ASN A 71 -8.10 1.99 -2.68
CA ASN A 71 -7.09 1.00 -3.05
C ASN A 71 -6.76 0.03 -1.91
N ALA A 72 -6.95 0.44 -0.65
CA ALA A 72 -6.71 -0.42 0.51
C ALA A 72 -7.74 -1.51 0.63
N LYS A 73 -9.00 -1.15 0.43
CA LYS A 73 -10.09 -2.11 0.38
C LYS A 73 -9.85 -3.15 -0.72
N GLU A 74 -9.60 -2.69 -1.95
CA GLU A 74 -9.38 -3.57 -3.11
C GLU A 74 -8.22 -4.55 -2.90
N CYS A 75 -7.12 -4.07 -2.31
CA CYS A 75 -5.97 -4.90 -1.96
C CYS A 75 -6.32 -6.00 -0.94
N LEU A 76 -7.07 -5.67 0.11
CA LEU A 76 -7.49 -6.65 1.11
C LEU A 76 -8.57 -7.60 0.58
N GLU A 77 -9.46 -7.13 -0.31
CA GLU A 77 -10.46 -7.97 -1.00
C GLU A 77 -9.80 -9.07 -1.82
N GLU A 78 -8.74 -8.73 -2.56
CA GLU A 78 -7.98 -9.71 -3.32
C GLU A 78 -7.35 -10.77 -2.42
N VAL A 79 -6.71 -10.37 -1.32
CA VAL A 79 -6.10 -11.34 -0.39
C VAL A 79 -7.14 -12.21 0.30
N HIS A 80 -8.28 -11.62 0.69
CA HIS A 80 -9.38 -12.37 1.29
C HIS A 80 -9.95 -13.42 0.31
N ARG A 81 -10.14 -13.04 -0.96
CA ARG A 81 -10.60 -13.95 -2.02
C ARG A 81 -9.61 -15.10 -2.28
N VAL A 82 -8.30 -14.82 -2.28
CA VAL A 82 -7.26 -15.85 -2.44
C VAL A 82 -7.24 -16.82 -1.25
N LYS A 83 -7.46 -16.33 -0.02
CA LYS A 83 -7.57 -17.20 1.17
C LYS A 83 -8.76 -18.15 1.09
N ASP A 84 -9.93 -17.65 0.67
CA ASP A 84 -11.13 -18.47 0.50
C ASP A 84 -10.92 -19.59 -0.54
N GLN A 85 -10.25 -19.27 -1.66
CA GLN A 85 -9.91 -20.26 -2.70
C GLN A 85 -8.83 -21.26 -2.27
N SER A 86 -7.91 -20.87 -1.39
CA SER A 86 -6.81 -21.74 -0.92
C SER A 86 -7.23 -22.71 0.17
N SER A 87 -8.39 -22.47 0.82
CA SER A 87 -8.97 -23.40 1.80
C SER A 87 -9.88 -24.46 1.18
N ALA A 88 -10.08 -24.44 -0.15
CA ALA A 88 -10.91 -25.39 -0.89
C ALA A 88 -10.10 -26.47 -1.64
N GLY A 89 -8.80 -26.62 -1.38
CA GLY A 89 -7.89 -27.58 -2.03
C GLY A 89 -7.46 -28.73 -1.13
#